data_AF-A0A544Y716-F1
#
_entry.id   AF-A0A544Y716-F1
#
_cell.length_a   1.000
_cell.length_b   1.000
_cell.length_c   1.000
_cell.angle_alpha   90.00
_cell.angle_beta   90.00
_cell.angle_gamma   90.00
#
_symmetry.space_group_name_H-M   'P 1'
#
loop_
_entity.id
_entity.type
_entity.pdbx_description
1 polymer ?
#
loop_
_entity_poly.entity_id
_entity_poly.type
_entity_poly.pdbx_seq_one_letter_code
_entity_poly.pdbx_strand_id
1 'polypeptide(L)'
;MTRPEIVAAVVRSIGEVLQREISDVTEDTRLFDDLQLDSTSILELLMAVEDTMDVEIDPEGLDMDSFRTVGTLVDYLQGLVDLVATGNAG
;
A
#
# COMPACT_ATOMS: atom_id res chain seq x y z
N MET A 1 -10.65 -7.55 -4.72
CA MET A 1 -9.27 -8.01 -4.97
C MET A 1 -8.89 -8.99 -3.87
N THR A 2 -8.03 -9.95 -4.16
CA THR A 2 -7.49 -10.90 -3.17
C THR A 2 -6.22 -10.34 -2.53
N ARG A 3 -5.87 -10.77 -1.31
CA ARG A 3 -4.64 -10.32 -0.62
C ARG A 3 -3.37 -10.46 -1.50
N PRO A 4 -3.13 -11.57 -2.22
CA PRO A 4 -1.96 -11.69 -3.09
C PRO A 4 -1.93 -10.65 -4.23
N GLU A 5 -3.09 -10.26 -4.77
CA GLU A 5 -3.17 -9.20 -5.78
C GLU A 5 -2.81 -7.83 -5.18
N ILE A 6 -3.26 -7.56 -3.95
CA ILE A 6 -2.92 -6.33 -3.22
C ILE A 6 -1.42 -6.29 -2.91
N VAL A 7 -0.84 -7.39 -2.43
CA VAL A 7 0.62 -7.49 -2.21
C VAL A 7 1.38 -7.21 -3.50
N ALA A 8 0.96 -7.82 -4.62
CA ALA A 8 1.61 -7.58 -5.91
C ALA A 8 1.52 -6.12 -6.37
N ALA A 9 0.36 -5.47 -6.18
CA ALA A 9 0.17 -4.05 -6.46
C ALA A 9 1.10 -3.18 -5.61
N VAL A 10 1.13 -3.41 -4.29
CA VAL A 10 1.99 -2.67 -3.35
C VAL A 10 3.47 -2.82 -3.72
N VAL A 11 3.95 -4.05 -3.96
CA VAL A 11 5.36 -4.29 -4.32
C VAL A 11 5.72 -3.58 -5.62
N ARG A 12 4.82 -3.57 -6.60
CA ARG A 12 5.01 -2.83 -7.85
C ARG A 12 5.11 -1.32 -7.60
N SER A 13 4.17 -0.75 -6.85
CA SER A 13 4.15 0.69 -6.55
C SER A 13 5.39 1.12 -5.77
N ILE A 14 5.88 0.31 -4.83
CA ILE A 14 7.15 0.58 -4.13
C ILE A 14 8.32 0.62 -5.12
N GLY A 15 8.38 -0.32 -6.08
CA GLY A 15 9.41 -0.32 -7.13
C GLY A 15 9.38 0.92 -8.02
N GLU A 16 8.17 1.40 -8.35
CA GLU A 16 7.97 2.62 -9.14
C GLU A 16 8.44 3.87 -8.37
N VAL A 17 8.07 4.01 -7.09
CA VAL A 17 8.50 5.13 -6.23
C VAL A 17 10.01 5.13 -6.00
N LEU A 18 10.59 3.96 -5.70
CA LEU A 18 12.03 3.84 -5.49
C LEU A 18 12.85 3.84 -6.79
N GLN A 19 12.18 3.91 -7.96
CA GLN A 19 12.79 3.87 -9.28
C GLN A 19 13.80 2.72 -9.45
N ARG A 20 13.50 1.57 -8.86
CA ARG A 20 14.37 0.39 -8.89
C ARG A 20 13.55 -0.88 -8.87
N GLU A 21 14.05 -1.93 -9.50
CA GLU A 21 13.48 -3.26 -9.31
C GLU A 21 13.72 -3.72 -7.87
N ILE A 22 12.66 -4.21 -7.24
CA ILE A 22 12.72 -4.73 -5.88
C ILE A 22 12.32 -6.19 -5.94
N SER A 23 13.33 -7.03 -5.76
CA SER A 23 13.17 -8.46 -5.51
C SER A 23 13.33 -8.65 -4.01
N ASP A 24 12.62 -9.60 -3.40
CA ASP A 24 12.69 -9.94 -1.97
C ASP A 24 11.88 -9.05 -1.00
N VAL A 25 10.86 -8.33 -1.50
CA VAL A 25 9.89 -7.68 -0.62
C VAL A 25 8.90 -8.72 -0.08
N THR A 26 8.73 -8.73 1.23
CA THR A 26 7.79 -9.61 1.95
C THR A 26 6.84 -8.76 2.80
N GLU A 27 5.77 -9.37 3.33
CA GLU A 27 4.86 -8.67 4.24
C GLU A 27 5.56 -8.18 5.52
N ASP A 28 6.65 -8.83 5.95
CA ASP A 28 7.44 -8.41 7.11
C ASP A 28 8.41 -7.25 6.82
N THR A 29 8.61 -6.89 5.55
CA THR A 29 9.54 -5.84 5.14
C THR A 29 9.08 -4.48 5.68
N ARG A 30 9.95 -3.79 6.42
CA ARG A 30 9.66 -2.49 7.04
C ARG A 30 9.83 -1.34 6.04
N LEU A 31 8.81 -0.51 5.91
CA LEU A 31 8.80 0.57 4.89
C LEU A 31 9.89 1.61 5.15
N PHE A 32 10.00 2.07 6.39
CA PHE A 32 11.00 3.09 6.77
C PHE A 32 12.39 2.50 6.98
N ASP A 33 12.50 1.33 7.61
CA ASP A 33 13.80 0.80 8.02
C ASP A 33 14.50 0.00 6.91
N ASP A 34 13.77 -0.86 6.19
CA ASP A 34 14.35 -1.78 5.21
C ASP A 34 14.31 -1.18 3.79
N LEU A 35 13.22 -0.48 3.46
CA LEU A 35 13.05 0.18 2.16
C LEU A 35 13.50 1.64 2.16
N GLN A 36 13.80 2.21 3.33
CA GLN A 36 14.28 3.60 3.48
C GLN A 36 13.30 4.63 2.89
N LEU A 37 12.00 4.33 2.91
CA LEU A 37 10.97 5.28 2.52
C LEU A 37 10.90 6.40 3.55
N ASP A 38 10.76 7.63 3.08
CA ASP A 38 10.48 8.80 3.91
C ASP A 38 9.01 9.22 3.79
N SER A 39 8.60 10.27 4.50
CA SER A 39 7.23 10.77 4.45
C SER A 39 6.79 11.19 3.05
N THR A 40 7.71 11.67 2.22
CA THR A 40 7.40 12.08 0.84
C THR A 40 7.19 10.85 -0.03
N SER A 41 8.08 9.86 0.06
CA SER A 41 7.92 8.60 -0.68
C SER A 41 6.69 7.81 -0.24
N ILE A 42 6.25 7.93 1.02
CA ILE A 42 4.98 7.35 1.47
C ILE A 42 3.80 8.00 0.74
N LEU A 43 3.76 9.33 0.63
CA LEU A 43 2.69 10.01 -0.12
C LEU A 43 2.69 9.60 -1.61
N GLU A 44 3.87 9.48 -2.21
CA GLU A 44 4.01 8.99 -3.59
C GLU A 44 3.54 7.53 -3.74
N LEU A 45 3.85 6.68 -2.77
CA LEU A 45 3.40 5.29 -2.73
C LEU A 45 1.88 5.20 -2.63
N LEU A 46 1.26 6.02 -1.79
CA LEU A 46 -0.20 6.08 -1.67
C LEU A 46 -0.85 6.43 -3.00
N MET A 47 -0.38 7.52 -3.65
CA MET A 47 -0.89 7.93 -4.97
C MET A 47 -0.71 6.83 -6.03
N ALA A 48 0.45 6.15 -6.04
CA ALA A 48 0.71 5.06 -6.99
C ALA A 48 -0.20 3.85 -6.74
N VAL A 49 -0.49 3.54 -5.47
CA VAL A 49 -1.40 2.46 -5.09
C VAL A 49 -2.85 2.80 -5.44
N GLU A 50 -3.30 4.03 -5.18
CA GLU A 50 -4.62 4.53 -5.58
C GLU A 50 -4.86 4.34 -7.08
N ASP A 51 -3.91 4.79 -7.92
CA ASP A 51 -3.98 4.63 -9.38
C ASP A 51 -3.94 3.14 -9.80
N THR A 52 -3.11 2.33 -9.15
CA THR A 52 -2.96 0.90 -9.47
C THR A 52 -4.20 0.09 -9.11
N MET A 53 -4.84 0.41 -7.99
CA MET A 53 -5.96 -0.35 -7.44
C MET A 53 -7.34 0.27 -7.71
N ASP A 54 -7.38 1.47 -8.30
CA ASP A 54 -8.59 2.27 -8.52
C ASP A 54 -9.37 2.48 -7.20
N VAL A 55 -8.64 2.86 -6.15
CA VAL A 55 -9.17 3.14 -4.81
C VAL A 55 -8.88 4.58 -4.40
N GLU A 56 -9.65 5.08 -3.43
CA GLU A 56 -9.44 6.39 -2.81
C GLU A 56 -8.94 6.19 -1.37
N ILE A 57 -7.76 6.73 -1.06
CA ILE A 57 -7.12 6.67 0.25
C ILE A 57 -7.27 8.03 0.92
N ASP A 58 -7.92 8.08 2.09
CA ASP A 58 -8.00 9.30 2.88
C ASP A 58 -6.74 9.46 3.75
N PRO A 59 -5.87 10.44 3.48
CA PRO A 59 -4.65 10.62 4.24
C PRO A 59 -4.87 11.10 5.67
N GLU A 60 -6.03 11.70 5.99
CA GLU A 60 -6.34 12.19 7.33
C GLU A 60 -6.63 11.04 8.33
N GLY A 61 -7.08 9.89 7.82
CA GLY A 61 -7.37 8.70 8.60
C GLY A 61 -6.19 7.73 8.76
N LEU A 62 -5.02 8.07 8.22
CA LEU A 62 -3.87 7.17 8.19
C LEU A 62 -3.12 7.16 9.53
N ASP A 63 -3.03 5.98 10.14
CA ASP A 63 -2.17 5.72 11.28
C ASP A 63 -0.74 5.40 10.81
N MET A 64 0.26 5.87 11.54
CA MET A 64 1.66 5.50 11.34
C MET A 64 1.88 3.99 11.46
N ASP A 65 1.06 3.31 12.26
CA ASP A 65 1.12 1.85 12.38
C ASP A 65 0.77 1.13 11.07
N SER A 66 -0.06 1.73 10.20
CA SER A 66 -0.37 1.19 8.87
C SER A 66 0.86 1.16 7.95
N PHE A 67 1.85 2.01 8.19
CA PHE A 67 3.08 2.11 7.37
C PHE A 67 4.28 1.41 7.97
N ARG A 68 4.09 0.61 9.03
CA ARG A 68 5.23 -0.07 9.67
C ARG A 68 5.89 -1.07 8.73
N THR A 69 5.08 -1.84 8.02
CA THR A 69 5.51 -2.93 7.14
C THR A 69 4.67 -2.97 5.86
N VAL A 70 5.10 -3.75 4.88
CA VAL A 70 4.29 -4.05 3.70
C VAL A 70 2.97 -4.74 4.09
N GLY A 71 3.01 -5.67 5.06
CA GLY A 71 1.83 -6.38 5.53
C GLY A 71 0.79 -5.45 6.15
N THR A 72 1.22 -4.50 6.99
CA THR A 72 0.31 -3.52 7.60
C THR A 72 -0.33 -2.59 6.56
N LEU A 73 0.42 -2.22 5.50
CA LEU A 73 -0.13 -1.44 4.40
C LEU A 73 -1.14 -2.26 3.59
N VAL A 74 -0.82 -3.53 3.32
CA VAL A 74 -1.74 -4.46 2.63
C VAL A 74 -3.01 -4.67 3.44
N ASP A 75 -2.92 -4.81 4.76
CA ASP A 75 -4.08 -4.93 5.66
C ASP A 75 -4.99 -3.70 5.56
N TYR A 76 -4.40 -2.50 5.58
CA TYR A 76 -5.13 -1.24 5.40
C TYR A 76 -5.87 -1.20 4.05
N LEU A 77 -5.17 -1.50 2.95
CA LEU A 77 -5.74 -1.49 1.60
C LEU A 77 -6.82 -2.55 1.42
N GLN A 78 -6.63 -3.72 2.03
CA GLN A 78 -7.64 -4.77 2.03
C GLN A 78 -8.94 -4.30 2.71
N GLY A 79 -8.83 -3.59 3.84
CA GLY A 79 -9.97 -2.98 4.51
C GLY A 79 -10.74 -1.99 3.62
N LEU A 80 -10.02 -1.16 2.84
CA LEU A 80 -10.64 -0.25 1.87
C LEU A 80 -11.38 -0.99 0.77
N VAL A 81 -10.73 -1.98 0.15
CA VAL A 81 -11.32 -2.79 -0.94
C VAL A 81 -12.57 -3.53 -0.45
N ASP A 82 -12.53 -4.10 0.76
CA ASP A 82 -13.67 -4.81 1.35
C ASP A 82 -14.84 -3.85 1.67
N LEU A 83 -14.53 -2.62 2.10
CA LEU A 83 -15.54 -1.58 2.34
C LEU A 83 -16.23 -1.16 1.03
N VAL A 84 -15.47 -0.92 -0.04
CA VAL A 84 -16.01 -0.57 -1.36
C VAL A 84 -16.87 -1.71 -1.93
N ALA A 85 -16.40 -2.96 -1.78
CA ALA A 85 -17.14 -4.13 -2.22
C ALA A 85 -18.49 -4.29 -1.49
N THR A 86 -18.57 -3.85 -0.23
CA THR A 86 -19.79 -3.93 0.58
C THR A 86 -20.70 -2.70 0.41
N GLY A 87 -20.13 -1.53 0.10
CA GLY A 87 -20.85 -0.26 -0.06
C GLY A 87 -21.63 -0.12 -1.39
N ASN A 88 -21.32 -0.92 -2.40
CA ASN A 88 -22.01 -0.88 -3.71
C ASN A 88 -23.32 -1.71 -3.78
N ALA A 89 -23.86 -2.12 -2.63
CA ALA A 89 -25.12 -2.87 -2.51
C ALA A 89 -26.37 -1.97 -2.27
N GLY A 90 -26.28 -0.66 -2.48
CA GLY A 90 -27.35 0.33 -2.22
C GLY A 90 -27.94 0.95 -3.47
#